data_AF-A0A932H6K0-F1
#
_entry.id   AF-A0A932H6K0-F1
#
_cell.length_a   1.000
_cell.length_b   1.000
_cell.length_c   1.000
_cell.angle_alpha   90.00
_cell.angle_beta   90.00
_cell.angle_gamma   90.00
#
_symmetry.space_group_name_H-M   'P 1'
#
loop_
_entity.id
_entity.type
_entity.pdbx_description
1 polymer ?
#
loop_
_entity_poly.entity_id
_entity_poly.type
_entity_poly.pdbx_seq_one_letter_code
_entity_poly.pdbx_strand_id
1 'polypeptide(L)'
;MIIDTHVHILSYPSLQDLSEKIRTTEDLISFRTRYPDLYNATLSESPVDNSQYLISDMDRHGVSYALVQARPGSVTNQQVADVVRKCPDRLFGLLRIGHDQEAAGYLDDPTPVRANAPEEIQFCIEKLHMKGMGEIFVRAFTTEIHPEKIARDLEPIMTTLAKYKVPAQFPTAWSQFPGGLYYGNPIFVDEVAQRHPDVPIILTKMGRGIGYYFDTSLAVAMRNTNVYFDTVGTSGSHLRIAVDKIGAERIMFGTDWSATWRWISKPADLHTIRLKTLDEAKLSYSEREQILWKTAAQVFKIETDKHPFLKQEE
;
A
#
# COMPACT_ATOMS: atom_id res chain seq x y z
N MET A 1 -13.78 13.73 6.25
CA MET A 1 -13.30 13.09 5.02
C MET A 1 -12.25 12.06 5.39
N ILE A 2 -12.18 10.93 4.67
CA ILE A 2 -11.14 9.90 4.83
C ILE A 2 -10.64 9.48 3.44
N ILE A 3 -9.33 9.35 3.29
CA ILE A 3 -8.66 8.78 2.13
C ILE A 3 -7.91 7.52 2.57
N ASP A 4 -8.31 6.36 2.05
CA ASP A 4 -7.58 5.11 2.26
C ASP A 4 -6.49 4.96 1.22
N THR A 5 -5.22 5.06 1.62
CA THR A 5 -4.09 5.03 0.70
C THR A 5 -3.61 3.62 0.34
N HIS A 6 -4.24 2.57 0.86
CA HIS A 6 -3.72 1.21 0.79
C HIS A 6 -4.80 0.17 0.53
N VAL A 7 -5.16 -0.02 -0.74
CA VAL A 7 -6.20 -0.97 -1.15
C VAL A 7 -5.76 -1.81 -2.35
N HIS A 8 -5.78 -3.13 -2.22
CA HIS A 8 -5.54 -4.06 -3.32
C HIS A 8 -6.86 -4.57 -3.91
N ILE A 9 -7.20 -4.10 -5.10
CA ILE A 9 -8.41 -4.51 -5.83
C ILE A 9 -8.12 -5.63 -6.82
N LEU A 10 -9.22 -6.16 -7.37
CA LEU A 10 -9.27 -7.31 -8.26
C LEU A 10 -8.99 -8.60 -7.48
N SER A 11 -9.95 -9.51 -7.54
CA SER A 11 -9.94 -10.79 -6.84
C SER A 11 -9.84 -11.93 -7.86
N TYR A 12 -10.03 -13.14 -7.40
CA TYR A 12 -10.10 -14.36 -8.20
C TYR A 12 -11.34 -15.15 -7.77
N PRO A 13 -11.97 -15.94 -8.65
CA PRO A 13 -13.13 -16.78 -8.32
C PRO A 13 -12.95 -17.56 -7.02
N SER A 14 -11.79 -18.19 -6.82
CA SER A 14 -11.48 -18.98 -5.61
C SER A 14 -11.40 -18.16 -4.31
N LEU A 15 -11.33 -16.82 -4.40
CA LEU A 15 -11.26 -15.91 -3.26
C LEU A 15 -12.52 -15.05 -3.09
N GLN A 16 -13.59 -15.32 -3.84
CA GLN A 16 -14.80 -14.51 -3.77
C GLN A 16 -15.53 -14.59 -2.44
N ASP A 17 -15.46 -15.74 -1.75
CA ASP A 17 -16.01 -15.95 -0.40
C ASP A 17 -15.04 -16.75 0.49
N LEU A 18 -14.48 -16.07 1.49
CA LEU A 18 -13.60 -16.65 2.49
C LEU A 18 -14.16 -16.46 3.92
N SER A 19 -15.45 -16.12 4.07
CA SER A 19 -16.09 -15.85 5.37
C SER A 19 -15.97 -16.98 6.41
N GLU A 20 -15.96 -18.22 5.93
CA GLU A 20 -15.77 -19.42 6.76
C GLU A 20 -14.30 -19.78 7.01
N LYS A 21 -13.35 -19.13 6.31
CA LYS A 21 -11.91 -19.45 6.34
C LYS A 21 -11.07 -18.36 7.00
N ILE A 22 -11.50 -17.11 6.89
CA ILE A 22 -10.83 -15.93 7.44
C ILE A 22 -11.84 -15.16 8.27
N ARG A 23 -11.60 -15.07 9.58
CA ARG A 23 -12.36 -14.19 10.48
C ARG A 23 -11.44 -13.33 11.33
N THR A 24 -10.22 -13.80 11.61
CA THR A 24 -9.20 -13.09 12.39
C THR A 24 -7.95 -12.79 11.54
N THR A 25 -7.07 -11.92 12.07
CA THR A 25 -5.74 -11.69 11.47
C THR A 25 -4.89 -12.97 11.44
N GLU A 26 -4.93 -13.79 12.48
CA GLU A 26 -4.22 -15.08 12.51
C GLU A 26 -4.73 -16.00 11.38
N ASP A 27 -6.04 -15.97 11.12
CA ASP A 27 -6.59 -16.82 10.09
C ASP A 27 -6.06 -16.46 8.70
N LEU A 28 -6.00 -15.16 8.45
CA LEU A 28 -5.47 -14.58 7.23
C LEU A 28 -3.97 -14.88 7.08
N ILE A 29 -3.18 -14.77 8.15
CA ILE A 29 -1.73 -15.04 8.13
C ILE A 29 -1.44 -16.48 7.72
N SER A 30 -2.21 -17.40 8.27
CA SER A 30 -2.06 -18.83 8.03
C SER A 30 -2.84 -19.34 6.81
N PHE A 31 -3.58 -18.48 6.11
CA PHE A 31 -4.49 -18.87 5.02
C PHE A 31 -3.77 -19.64 3.91
N ARG A 32 -2.61 -19.16 3.43
CA ARG A 32 -1.86 -19.82 2.34
C ARG A 32 -1.33 -21.19 2.74
N THR A 33 -0.99 -21.36 4.02
CA THR A 33 -0.51 -22.64 4.56
C THR A 33 -1.66 -23.62 4.78
N ARG A 34 -2.81 -23.14 5.26
CA ARG A 34 -3.99 -23.98 5.56
C ARG A 34 -4.82 -24.32 4.33
N TYR A 35 -4.84 -23.46 3.32
CA TYR A 35 -5.62 -23.62 2.10
C TYR A 35 -4.77 -23.38 0.84
N PRO A 36 -3.69 -24.17 0.63
CA PRO A 36 -2.77 -23.96 -0.49
C PRO A 36 -3.48 -24.08 -1.85
N ASP A 37 -4.49 -24.94 -1.98
CA ASP A 37 -5.21 -25.15 -3.25
C ASP A 37 -5.98 -23.89 -3.68
N LEU A 38 -6.66 -23.21 -2.76
CA LEU A 38 -7.37 -21.96 -3.06
C LEU A 38 -6.39 -20.84 -3.44
N TYR A 39 -5.21 -20.82 -2.82
CA TYR A 39 -4.18 -19.87 -3.18
C TYR A 39 -3.60 -20.16 -4.57
N ASN A 40 -3.27 -21.42 -4.84
CA ASN A 40 -2.68 -21.88 -6.10
C ASN A 40 -3.66 -21.71 -7.28
N ALA A 41 -4.97 -21.82 -7.05
CA ALA A 41 -5.97 -21.55 -8.09
C ALA A 41 -5.83 -20.12 -8.65
N THR A 42 -5.38 -19.16 -7.86
CA THR A 42 -5.19 -17.77 -8.31
C THR A 42 -4.05 -17.59 -9.31
N LEU A 43 -3.23 -18.62 -9.55
CA LEU A 43 -2.16 -18.62 -10.55
C LEU A 43 -2.68 -18.85 -11.97
N SER A 44 -3.85 -19.49 -12.11
CA SER A 44 -4.44 -19.85 -13.41
C SER A 44 -5.79 -19.20 -13.66
N GLU A 45 -6.50 -18.79 -12.60
CA GLU A 45 -7.76 -18.09 -12.71
C GLU A 45 -7.61 -16.67 -13.30
N SER A 46 -8.62 -16.24 -14.04
CA SER A 46 -8.71 -14.85 -14.51
C SER A 46 -9.20 -13.94 -13.38
N PRO A 47 -8.60 -12.73 -13.22
CA PRO A 47 -9.05 -11.78 -12.22
C PRO A 47 -10.51 -11.35 -12.40
N VAL A 48 -11.19 -11.12 -11.30
CA VAL A 48 -12.58 -10.64 -11.24
C VAL A 48 -12.68 -9.32 -10.50
N ASP A 49 -13.56 -8.44 -10.98
CA ASP A 49 -13.84 -7.15 -10.37
C ASP A 49 -14.59 -7.32 -9.05
N ASN A 50 -13.99 -6.86 -7.95
CA ASN A 50 -14.56 -6.87 -6.60
C ASN A 50 -14.77 -5.45 -6.05
N SER A 51 -14.72 -4.42 -6.90
CA SER A 51 -14.80 -3.01 -6.50
C SER A 51 -16.12 -2.64 -5.81
N GLN A 52 -17.24 -3.27 -6.19
CA GLN A 52 -18.52 -3.04 -5.51
C GLN A 52 -18.46 -3.33 -4.01
N TYR A 53 -17.68 -4.33 -3.59
CA TYR A 53 -17.52 -4.65 -2.18
C TYR A 53 -16.66 -3.60 -1.46
N LEU A 54 -15.60 -3.12 -2.14
CA LEU A 54 -14.80 -2.01 -1.63
C LEU A 54 -15.66 -0.77 -1.44
N ILE A 55 -16.45 -0.36 -2.44
CA ILE A 55 -17.33 0.80 -2.35
C ILE A 55 -18.34 0.64 -1.20
N SER A 56 -18.95 -0.53 -1.06
CA SER A 56 -19.87 -0.81 0.05
C SER A 56 -19.19 -0.68 1.42
N ASP A 57 -17.95 -1.16 1.57
CA ASP A 57 -17.19 -1.02 2.81
C ASP A 57 -16.77 0.44 3.06
N MET A 58 -16.40 1.16 2.00
CA MET A 58 -16.08 2.60 2.06
C MET A 58 -17.27 3.42 2.54
N ASP A 59 -18.46 3.20 1.96
CA ASP A 59 -19.68 3.93 2.31
C ASP A 59 -20.07 3.69 3.77
N ARG A 60 -19.96 2.44 4.24
CA ARG A 60 -20.24 2.07 5.63
C ARG A 60 -19.35 2.79 6.63
N HIS A 61 -18.12 3.13 6.27
CA HIS A 61 -17.12 3.72 7.16
C HIS A 61 -16.82 5.19 6.85
N GLY A 62 -17.58 5.82 5.94
CA GLY A 62 -17.37 7.22 5.56
C GLY A 62 -16.06 7.48 4.82
N VAL A 63 -15.51 6.48 4.13
CA VAL A 63 -14.32 6.63 3.28
C VAL A 63 -14.71 7.31 1.97
N SER A 64 -14.18 8.51 1.77
CA SER A 64 -14.50 9.33 0.59
C SER A 64 -13.75 8.83 -0.64
N TYR A 65 -12.44 8.58 -0.48
CA TYR A 65 -11.59 8.15 -1.59
C TYR A 65 -10.71 6.97 -1.19
N ALA A 66 -10.35 6.14 -2.18
CA ALA A 66 -9.36 5.08 -2.01
C ALA A 66 -8.32 5.09 -3.14
N LEU A 67 -7.06 4.86 -2.77
CA LEU A 67 -5.97 4.60 -3.69
C LEU A 67 -5.89 3.09 -3.89
N VAL A 68 -6.23 2.66 -5.11
CA VAL A 68 -6.39 1.26 -5.47
C VAL A 68 -5.23 0.78 -6.34
N GLN A 69 -4.77 -0.43 -6.07
CA GLN A 69 -3.65 -1.06 -6.76
C GLN A 69 -3.94 -2.53 -7.03
N ALA A 70 -3.17 -3.13 -7.93
CA ALA A 70 -3.32 -4.54 -8.26
C ALA A 70 -3.07 -5.44 -7.05
N ARG A 71 -3.94 -6.43 -6.82
CA ARG A 71 -3.57 -7.61 -6.01
C ARG A 71 -2.34 -8.30 -6.64
N PRO A 72 -1.43 -8.86 -5.83
CA PRO A 72 -0.38 -9.76 -6.33
C PRO A 72 -0.92 -10.87 -7.26
N GLY A 73 -0.18 -11.19 -8.32
CA GLY A 73 -0.58 -12.14 -9.36
C GLY A 73 -0.84 -11.49 -10.72
N SER A 74 -1.63 -12.14 -11.58
CA SER A 74 -1.85 -11.78 -12.99
C SER A 74 -2.78 -10.57 -13.23
N VAL A 75 -3.00 -9.75 -12.20
CA VAL A 75 -3.78 -8.51 -12.31
C VAL A 75 -2.94 -7.45 -13.02
N THR A 76 -3.47 -6.79 -14.03
CA THR A 76 -2.72 -5.76 -14.79
C THR A 76 -3.04 -4.33 -14.31
N ASN A 77 -2.11 -3.39 -14.55
CA ASN A 77 -2.35 -1.96 -14.34
C ASN A 77 -3.54 -1.45 -15.18
N GLN A 78 -3.74 -2.00 -16.38
CA GLN A 78 -4.90 -1.70 -17.21
C GLN A 78 -6.21 -2.08 -16.52
N GLN A 79 -6.31 -3.29 -15.95
CA GLN A 79 -7.53 -3.70 -15.22
C GLN A 79 -7.79 -2.82 -14.00
N VAL A 80 -6.76 -2.36 -13.28
CA VAL A 80 -6.91 -1.39 -12.20
C VAL A 80 -7.47 -0.07 -12.74
N ALA A 81 -6.92 0.45 -13.84
CA ALA A 81 -7.42 1.66 -14.49
C ALA A 81 -8.88 1.51 -14.96
N ASP A 82 -9.25 0.33 -15.45
CA ASP A 82 -10.61 0.03 -15.89
C ASP A 82 -11.61 0.09 -14.74
N VAL A 83 -11.23 -0.39 -13.55
CA VAL A 83 -12.02 -0.25 -12.32
C VAL A 83 -12.13 1.21 -11.91
N VAL A 84 -11.02 1.96 -11.92
CA VAL A 84 -11.02 3.40 -11.60
C VAL A 84 -11.97 4.17 -12.53
N ARG A 85 -11.99 3.86 -13.82
CA ARG A 85 -12.91 4.50 -14.79
C ARG A 85 -14.40 4.22 -14.52
N LYS A 86 -14.74 3.15 -13.80
CA LYS A 86 -16.12 2.86 -13.38
C LYS A 86 -16.53 3.66 -12.14
N CYS A 87 -15.57 4.09 -11.32
CA CYS A 87 -15.80 4.84 -10.08
C CYS A 87 -14.84 6.04 -9.94
N PRO A 88 -14.78 6.96 -10.93
CA PRO A 88 -13.73 7.99 -11.05
C PRO A 88 -13.78 9.07 -9.96
N ASP A 89 -14.93 9.18 -9.30
CA ASP A 89 -15.26 10.08 -8.20
C ASP A 89 -14.98 9.46 -6.81
N ARG A 90 -14.52 8.20 -6.77
CA ARG A 90 -14.22 7.48 -5.52
C ARG A 90 -12.82 6.85 -5.50
N LEU A 91 -12.29 6.44 -6.64
CA LEU A 91 -11.07 5.65 -6.72
C LEU A 91 -9.97 6.37 -7.50
N PHE A 92 -8.73 6.24 -7.04
CA PHE A 92 -7.53 6.68 -7.73
C PHE A 92 -6.58 5.50 -7.90
N GLY A 93 -6.05 5.29 -9.10
CA GLY A 93 -5.20 4.14 -9.37
C GLY A 93 -3.74 4.37 -8.99
N LEU A 94 -3.09 3.32 -8.50
CA LEU A 94 -1.64 3.21 -8.32
C LEU A 94 -1.11 2.07 -9.19
N LEU A 95 0.00 2.33 -9.88
CA LEU A 95 0.66 1.33 -10.70
C LEU A 95 1.50 0.37 -9.84
N ARG A 96 1.63 -0.88 -10.26
CA ARG A 96 2.58 -1.84 -9.70
C ARG A 96 3.42 -2.43 -10.81
N ILE A 97 4.68 -2.74 -10.50
CA ILE A 97 5.63 -3.35 -11.42
C ILE A 97 6.18 -4.62 -10.77
N GLY A 98 6.16 -5.73 -11.51
CA GLY A 98 6.70 -7.01 -11.08
C GLY A 98 5.90 -7.72 -9.98
N HIS A 99 4.68 -7.27 -9.68
CA HIS A 99 3.80 -7.87 -8.66
C HIS A 99 3.20 -9.22 -9.07
N ASP A 100 3.29 -9.59 -10.34
CA ASP A 100 2.99 -10.91 -10.87
C ASP A 100 3.95 -11.97 -10.30
N GLN A 101 5.23 -11.62 -10.14
CA GLN A 101 6.27 -12.48 -9.59
C GLN A 101 6.02 -12.89 -8.14
N GLU A 102 5.31 -12.08 -7.36
CA GLU A 102 4.99 -12.38 -5.96
C GLU A 102 4.17 -13.68 -5.82
N ALA A 103 3.29 -13.94 -6.79
CA ALA A 103 2.49 -15.15 -6.85
C ALA A 103 3.14 -16.23 -7.72
N ALA A 104 3.65 -15.85 -8.90
CA ALA A 104 4.17 -16.80 -9.89
C ALA A 104 5.61 -17.28 -9.63
N GLY A 105 6.33 -16.62 -8.73
CA GLY A 105 7.76 -16.83 -8.50
C GLY A 105 8.61 -15.71 -9.11
N TYR A 106 9.70 -15.39 -8.42
CA TYR A 106 10.60 -14.33 -8.86
C TYR A 106 11.63 -14.83 -9.86
N LEU A 107 12.00 -13.95 -10.79
CA LEU A 107 13.08 -14.22 -11.74
C LEU A 107 14.43 -14.35 -11.01
N ASP A 108 15.28 -15.25 -11.52
CA ASP A 108 16.67 -15.35 -11.08
C ASP A 108 17.46 -14.10 -11.48
N ASP A 109 17.22 -13.58 -12.68
CA ASP A 109 17.73 -12.30 -13.13
C ASP A 109 16.60 -11.26 -13.29
N PRO A 110 16.45 -10.30 -12.36
CA PRO A 110 15.45 -9.26 -12.45
C PRO A 110 15.85 -8.07 -13.36
N THR A 111 16.99 -8.15 -14.07
CA THR A 111 17.47 -7.06 -14.96
C THR A 111 16.43 -6.62 -15.99
N PRO A 112 15.73 -7.52 -16.69
CA PRO A 112 14.72 -7.11 -17.66
C PRO A 112 13.57 -6.32 -17.02
N VAL A 113 13.20 -6.64 -15.78
CA VAL A 113 12.11 -5.97 -15.06
C VAL A 113 12.47 -4.51 -14.80
N ARG A 114 13.66 -4.24 -14.25
CA ARG A 114 14.11 -2.86 -13.98
C ARG A 114 14.49 -2.08 -15.25
N ALA A 115 14.91 -2.77 -16.32
CA ALA A 115 15.17 -2.14 -17.61
C ALA A 115 13.88 -1.64 -18.29
N ASN A 116 12.78 -2.40 -18.18
CA ASN A 116 11.49 -2.05 -18.78
C ASN A 116 10.62 -1.15 -17.89
N ALA A 117 10.89 -1.10 -16.57
CA ALA A 117 10.08 -0.35 -15.62
C ALA A 117 9.87 1.14 -15.98
N PRO A 118 10.87 1.89 -16.51
CA PRO A 118 10.65 3.29 -16.90
C PRO A 118 9.52 3.49 -17.92
N GLU A 119 9.46 2.63 -18.95
CA GLU A 119 8.45 2.73 -20.01
C GLU A 119 7.05 2.40 -19.47
N GLU A 120 6.94 1.35 -18.65
CA GLU A 120 5.66 0.95 -18.04
C GLU A 120 5.16 2.00 -17.03
N ILE A 121 6.06 2.59 -16.22
CA ILE A 121 5.72 3.69 -15.29
C ILE A 121 5.21 4.90 -16.08
N GLN A 122 5.92 5.30 -17.14
CA GLN A 122 5.51 6.39 -18.01
C GLN A 122 4.11 6.12 -18.61
N PHE A 123 3.89 4.91 -19.15
CA PHE A 123 2.59 4.52 -19.71
C PHE A 123 1.47 4.62 -18.66
N CYS A 124 1.68 4.06 -17.47
CA CYS A 124 0.71 4.08 -16.39
C CYS A 124 0.36 5.50 -15.93
N ILE A 125 1.34 6.39 -15.83
CA ILE A 125 1.09 7.78 -15.40
C ILE A 125 0.45 8.60 -16.53
N GLU A 126 0.99 8.54 -17.75
CA GLU A 126 0.56 9.41 -18.85
C GLU A 126 -0.73 8.94 -19.52
N LYS A 127 -0.97 7.62 -19.60
CA LYS A 127 -2.11 7.03 -20.31
C LYS A 127 -3.19 6.50 -19.38
N LEU A 128 -2.80 5.93 -18.25
CA LEU A 128 -3.75 5.39 -17.26
C LEU A 128 -4.05 6.36 -16.12
N HIS A 129 -3.37 7.52 -16.07
CA HIS A 129 -3.56 8.56 -15.07
C HIS A 129 -3.33 8.08 -13.62
N MET A 130 -2.43 7.10 -13.44
CA MET A 130 -2.08 6.59 -12.12
C MET A 130 -1.39 7.68 -11.27
N LYS A 131 -1.72 7.73 -9.97
CA LYS A 131 -1.28 8.78 -9.05
C LYS A 131 0.07 8.51 -8.40
N GLY A 132 0.64 7.33 -8.61
CA GLY A 132 1.94 6.92 -8.09
C GLY A 132 2.13 5.43 -8.19
N MET A 133 3.22 4.97 -7.57
CA MET A 133 3.60 3.58 -7.52
C MET A 133 3.15 2.96 -6.19
N GLY A 134 2.27 1.98 -6.30
CA GLY A 134 1.76 1.20 -5.18
C GLY A 134 2.83 0.30 -4.58
N GLU A 135 2.41 -0.53 -3.62
CA GLU A 135 3.27 -1.39 -2.83
C GLU A 135 4.08 -2.32 -3.73
N ILE A 136 5.41 -2.31 -3.62
CA ILE A 136 6.25 -3.23 -4.40
C ILE A 136 7.19 -4.03 -3.52
N PHE A 137 7.21 -5.33 -3.77
CA PHE A 137 8.23 -6.23 -3.24
C PHE A 137 9.52 -6.08 -4.04
N VAL A 138 10.53 -5.50 -3.40
CA VAL A 138 11.82 -5.16 -4.01
C VAL A 138 12.53 -6.37 -4.63
N ARG A 139 12.21 -7.60 -4.19
CA ARG A 139 12.68 -8.84 -4.82
C ARG A 139 12.34 -8.94 -6.32
N ALA A 140 11.32 -8.23 -6.80
CA ALA A 140 11.01 -8.15 -8.23
C ALA A 140 12.08 -7.43 -9.07
N PHE A 141 12.96 -6.64 -8.43
CA PHE A 141 13.96 -5.80 -9.11
C PHE A 141 15.40 -6.17 -8.78
N THR A 142 15.63 -6.87 -7.68
CA THR A 142 16.97 -7.18 -7.18
C THR A 142 17.05 -8.55 -6.52
N THR A 143 18.23 -9.16 -6.59
CA THR A 143 18.64 -10.34 -5.80
C THR A 143 19.60 -9.96 -4.68
N GLU A 144 19.92 -8.68 -4.53
CA GLU A 144 20.88 -8.18 -3.55
C GLU A 144 20.18 -7.90 -2.21
N ILE A 145 20.93 -8.09 -1.13
CA ILE A 145 20.49 -7.75 0.24
C ILE A 145 21.27 -6.58 0.85
N HIS A 146 22.27 -6.06 0.12
CA HIS A 146 23.08 -4.93 0.57
C HIS A 146 22.38 -3.60 0.23
N PRO A 147 22.13 -2.70 1.20
CA PRO A 147 21.41 -1.43 1.00
C PRO A 147 21.84 -0.63 -0.23
N GLU A 148 23.14 -0.35 -0.38
CA GLU A 148 23.64 0.46 -1.50
C GLU A 148 23.45 -0.19 -2.87
N LYS A 149 23.45 -1.53 -2.93
CA LYS A 149 23.25 -2.28 -4.17
C LYS A 149 21.77 -2.32 -4.53
N ILE A 150 20.89 -2.55 -3.56
CA ILE A 150 19.44 -2.43 -3.74
C ILE A 150 19.10 -1.04 -4.29
N ALA A 151 19.65 0.01 -3.68
CA ALA A 151 19.40 1.37 -4.12
C ALA A 151 19.97 1.66 -5.53
N ARG A 152 21.02 0.96 -5.98
CA ARG A 152 21.49 1.04 -7.38
C ARG A 152 20.52 0.34 -8.35
N ASP A 153 20.01 -0.83 -7.98
CA ASP A 153 19.06 -1.57 -8.81
C ASP A 153 17.70 -0.86 -8.94
N LEU A 154 17.32 -0.08 -7.92
CA LEU A 154 16.10 0.73 -7.94
C LEU A 154 16.24 2.06 -8.70
N GLU A 155 17.45 2.45 -9.11
CA GLU A 155 17.71 3.75 -9.73
C GLU A 155 16.80 4.04 -10.95
N PRO A 156 16.64 3.15 -11.94
CA PRO A 156 15.81 3.45 -13.11
C PRO A 156 14.34 3.74 -12.75
N ILE A 157 13.83 3.06 -11.72
CA ILE A 157 12.47 3.24 -11.22
C ILE A 157 12.37 4.60 -10.53
N MET A 158 13.25 4.87 -9.56
CA MET A 158 13.17 6.07 -8.73
C MET A 158 13.43 7.35 -9.54
N THR A 159 14.40 7.34 -10.47
CA THR A 159 14.61 8.47 -11.40
C THR A 159 13.37 8.74 -12.25
N THR A 160 12.66 7.70 -12.70
CA THR A 160 11.42 7.87 -13.48
C THR A 160 10.31 8.48 -12.63
N LEU A 161 10.13 8.00 -11.39
CA LEU A 161 9.12 8.57 -10.47
C LEU A 161 9.43 10.01 -10.09
N ALA A 162 10.72 10.36 -9.92
CA ALA A 162 11.17 11.72 -9.66
C ALA A 162 10.77 12.69 -10.78
N LYS A 163 10.88 12.27 -12.05
CA LYS A 163 10.44 13.07 -13.22
C LYS A 163 8.95 13.46 -13.12
N TYR A 164 8.10 12.55 -12.66
CA TYR A 164 6.66 12.80 -12.49
C TYR A 164 6.28 13.37 -11.12
N LYS A 165 7.23 13.38 -10.17
CA LYS A 165 7.02 13.79 -8.77
C LYS A 165 5.85 13.04 -8.15
N VAL A 166 5.85 11.72 -8.28
CA VAL A 166 4.81 10.83 -7.75
C VAL A 166 5.40 9.90 -6.69
N PRO A 167 4.61 9.47 -5.69
CA PRO A 167 5.08 8.64 -4.60
C PRO A 167 5.36 7.17 -4.98
N ALA A 168 6.11 6.49 -4.12
CA ALA A 168 6.35 5.04 -4.14
C ALA A 168 6.02 4.39 -2.79
N GLN A 169 5.42 3.20 -2.78
CA GLN A 169 5.16 2.42 -1.56
C GLN A 169 6.09 1.21 -1.45
N PHE A 170 6.78 1.06 -0.31
CA PHE A 170 7.55 -0.14 0.04
C PHE A 170 6.98 -0.81 1.30
N PRO A 171 6.65 -2.12 1.23
CA PRO A 171 6.15 -2.87 2.37
C PRO A 171 7.20 -3.06 3.44
N THR A 172 6.82 -2.84 4.69
CA THR A 172 7.64 -3.17 5.86
C THR A 172 7.09 -4.36 6.63
N ALA A 173 7.96 -4.92 7.49
CA ALA A 173 7.73 -6.10 8.31
C ALA A 173 7.51 -7.39 7.50
N TRP A 174 7.00 -8.41 8.17
CA TRP A 174 6.80 -9.72 7.54
C TRP A 174 5.72 -9.66 6.44
N SER A 175 5.94 -10.50 5.44
CA SER A 175 4.97 -10.82 4.40
C SER A 175 4.94 -12.33 4.18
N GLN A 176 3.81 -12.83 3.69
CA GLN A 176 3.67 -14.23 3.30
C GLN A 176 4.39 -14.52 1.95
N PHE A 177 4.84 -13.49 1.23
CA PHE A 177 5.57 -13.64 -0.02
C PHE A 177 7.05 -13.94 0.21
N PRO A 178 7.71 -14.67 -0.72
CA PRO A 178 9.13 -14.98 -0.60
C PRO A 178 9.98 -13.72 -0.39
N GLY A 179 10.92 -13.81 0.55
CA GLY A 179 11.79 -12.69 0.92
C GLY A 179 11.18 -11.66 1.88
N GLY A 180 9.95 -11.87 2.34
CA GLY A 180 9.21 -10.93 3.18
C GLY A 180 9.84 -10.57 4.53
N LEU A 181 10.84 -11.30 5.05
CA LEU A 181 11.51 -10.93 6.30
C LEU A 181 12.71 -10.00 6.10
N TYR A 182 13.53 -10.26 5.08
CA TYR A 182 14.74 -9.46 4.86
C TYR A 182 14.49 -8.27 3.93
N TYR A 183 13.66 -8.39 2.89
CA TYR A 183 13.20 -7.21 2.13
C TYR A 183 12.15 -6.40 2.89
N GLY A 184 11.49 -6.99 3.89
CA GLY A 184 10.58 -6.28 4.78
C GLY A 184 11.30 -5.43 5.84
N ASN A 185 12.62 -5.56 5.97
CA ASN A 185 13.44 -4.65 6.77
C ASN A 185 13.79 -3.41 5.91
N PRO A 186 13.25 -2.22 6.22
CA PRO A 186 13.34 -1.08 5.33
C PRO A 186 14.67 -0.32 5.41
N ILE A 187 15.71 -0.85 6.07
CA ILE A 187 16.99 -0.14 6.22
C ILE A 187 17.60 0.30 4.88
N PHE A 188 17.37 -0.47 3.81
CA PHE A 188 17.84 -0.12 2.46
C PHE A 188 17.18 1.15 1.91
N VAL A 189 16.00 1.53 2.41
CA VAL A 189 15.28 2.72 1.97
C VAL A 189 16.00 4.00 2.37
N ASP A 190 16.88 3.98 3.38
CA ASP A 190 17.73 5.14 3.70
C ASP A 190 18.63 5.53 2.51
N GLU A 191 19.24 4.54 1.85
CA GLU A 191 20.06 4.76 0.65
C GLU A 191 19.23 5.23 -0.54
N VAL A 192 18.00 4.72 -0.69
CA VAL A 192 17.10 5.12 -1.77
C VAL A 192 16.62 6.56 -1.56
N ALA A 193 16.18 6.90 -0.35
CA ALA A 193 15.62 8.20 -0.02
C ALA A 193 16.65 9.34 -0.16
N GLN A 194 17.90 9.11 0.25
CA GLN A 194 18.99 10.09 0.10
C GLN A 194 19.34 10.37 -1.37
N ARG A 195 19.24 9.36 -2.24
CA ARG A 195 19.51 9.51 -3.69
C ARG A 195 18.35 10.19 -4.43
N HIS A 196 17.13 10.07 -3.90
CA HIS A 196 15.90 10.56 -4.53
C HIS A 196 15.05 11.41 -3.56
N PRO A 197 15.58 12.54 -3.05
CA PRO A 197 14.90 13.35 -2.02
C PRO A 197 13.57 13.97 -2.49
N ASP A 198 13.36 14.08 -3.80
CA ASP A 198 12.14 14.64 -4.39
C ASP A 198 11.01 13.60 -4.58
N VAL A 199 11.28 12.31 -4.32
CA VAL A 199 10.28 11.24 -4.42
C VAL A 199 9.72 10.96 -3.03
N PRO A 200 8.41 11.16 -2.78
CA PRO A 200 7.81 10.72 -1.53
C PRO A 200 7.82 9.19 -1.46
N ILE A 201 8.41 8.65 -0.40
CA ILE A 201 8.49 7.20 -0.17
C ILE A 201 7.60 6.86 1.02
N ILE A 202 6.62 6.00 0.83
CA ILE A 202 5.76 5.49 1.89
C ILE A 202 6.27 4.12 2.32
N LEU A 203 6.79 4.03 3.54
CA LEU A 203 7.04 2.77 4.21
C LEU A 203 5.70 2.24 4.78
N THR A 204 5.02 1.41 4.00
CA THR A 204 3.68 0.93 4.37
C THR A 204 3.77 0.00 5.57
N LYS A 205 2.69 -0.05 6.35
CA LYS A 205 2.48 -0.87 7.53
C LYS A 205 3.26 -0.48 8.78
N MET A 206 4.23 0.42 8.68
CA MET A 206 4.99 0.98 9.81
C MET A 206 5.45 -0.11 10.81
N GLY A 207 6.02 -1.20 10.29
CA GLY A 207 6.50 -2.33 11.08
C GLY A 207 5.43 -3.33 11.56
N ARG A 208 4.16 -3.21 11.15
CA ARG A 208 3.03 -4.08 11.54
C ARG A 208 2.93 -4.32 13.05
N GLY A 209 3.20 -3.29 13.86
CA GLY A 209 3.15 -3.38 15.32
C GLY A 209 4.31 -4.15 15.96
N ILE A 210 5.33 -4.55 15.19
CA ILE A 210 6.51 -5.27 15.69
C ILE A 210 7.64 -4.27 15.95
N GLY A 211 8.14 -4.21 17.18
CA GLY A 211 9.14 -3.23 17.63
C GLY A 211 10.37 -3.13 16.73
N TYR A 212 11.03 -4.25 16.41
CA TYR A 212 12.23 -4.24 15.56
C TYR A 212 12.02 -3.56 14.19
N TYR A 213 10.92 -3.89 13.49
CA TYR A 213 10.62 -3.30 12.19
C TYR A 213 10.14 -1.84 12.33
N PHE A 214 9.38 -1.55 13.38
CA PHE A 214 8.95 -0.19 13.69
C PHE A 214 10.14 0.74 13.95
N ASP A 215 11.05 0.35 14.84
CA ASP A 215 12.23 1.13 15.20
C ASP A 215 13.11 1.40 13.97
N THR A 216 13.27 0.39 13.12
CA THR A 216 14.02 0.54 11.86
C THR A 216 13.30 1.48 10.89
N SER A 217 11.98 1.35 10.72
CA SER A 217 11.19 2.25 9.87
C SER A 217 11.28 3.69 10.37
N LEU A 218 11.14 3.89 11.68
CA LEU A 218 11.20 5.19 12.33
C LEU A 218 12.57 5.85 12.18
N ALA A 219 13.66 5.08 12.34
CA ALA A 219 15.02 5.59 12.13
C ALA A 219 15.23 6.10 10.69
N VAL A 220 14.75 5.35 9.69
CA VAL A 220 14.79 5.76 8.28
C VAL A 220 13.99 7.05 8.07
N ALA A 221 12.77 7.15 8.61
CA ALA A 221 11.92 8.34 8.46
C ALA A 221 12.44 9.56 9.23
N MET A 222 13.09 9.38 10.38
CA MET A 222 13.72 10.47 11.12
C MET A 222 14.91 11.06 10.35
N ARG A 223 15.65 10.23 9.61
CA ARG A 223 16.79 10.67 8.79
C ARG A 223 16.37 11.31 7.47
N ASN A 224 15.20 10.95 6.93
CA ASN A 224 14.76 11.33 5.58
C ASN A 224 13.38 12.02 5.59
N THR A 225 13.32 13.29 5.20
CA THR A 225 12.10 14.11 5.24
C THR A 225 11.05 13.70 4.20
N ASN A 226 11.46 13.04 3.12
CA ASN A 226 10.60 12.51 2.07
C ASN A 226 10.05 11.10 2.37
N VAL A 227 10.27 10.57 3.57
CA VAL A 227 9.74 9.27 3.99
C VAL A 227 8.50 9.43 4.88
N TYR A 228 7.46 8.67 4.53
CA TYR A 228 6.12 8.70 5.10
C TYR A 228 5.71 7.30 5.57
N PHE A 229 4.65 7.22 6.38
CA PHE A 229 4.02 5.96 6.83
C PHE A 229 2.55 5.88 6.47
N ASP A 230 2.01 4.66 6.54
CA ASP A 230 0.58 4.44 6.69
C ASP A 230 0.23 3.74 8.01
N THR A 231 -1.06 3.66 8.33
CA THR A 231 -1.57 3.07 9.57
C THR A 231 -1.82 1.56 9.50
N VAL A 232 -1.39 0.87 8.45
CA VAL A 232 -1.75 -0.53 8.22
C VAL A 232 -1.14 -1.43 9.29
N GLY A 233 -1.97 -2.09 10.09
CA GLY A 233 -1.51 -3.15 10.99
C GLY A 233 -0.56 -2.68 12.10
N THR A 234 -0.49 -1.37 12.34
CA THR A 234 0.29 -0.79 13.44
C THR A 234 -0.50 -0.78 14.75
N SER A 235 0.12 -0.30 15.83
CA SER A 235 -0.51 -0.11 17.14
C SER A 235 -0.69 1.38 17.47
N GLY A 236 -1.61 1.71 18.37
CA GLY A 236 -1.81 3.09 18.82
C GLY A 236 -0.55 3.69 19.46
N SER A 237 0.25 2.87 20.15
CA SER A 237 1.53 3.30 20.74
C SER A 237 2.57 3.64 19.69
N HIS A 238 2.76 2.80 18.67
CA HIS A 238 3.67 3.08 17.56
C HIS A 238 3.23 4.31 16.77
N LEU A 239 1.92 4.46 16.53
CA LEU A 239 1.37 5.64 15.86
C LEU A 239 1.65 6.92 16.65
N ARG A 240 1.41 6.95 17.96
CA ARG A 240 1.73 8.12 18.80
C ARG A 240 3.22 8.47 18.74
N ILE A 241 4.10 7.47 18.91
CA ILE A 241 5.55 7.68 18.85
C ILE A 241 5.96 8.24 17.48
N ALA A 242 5.41 7.70 16.39
CA ALA A 242 5.70 8.19 15.05
C ALA A 242 5.26 9.66 14.89
N VAL A 243 4.04 10.02 15.30
CA VAL A 243 3.57 11.41 15.24
C VAL A 243 4.49 12.34 16.05
N ASP A 244 4.92 11.94 17.25
CA ASP A 244 5.81 12.76 18.10
C ASP A 244 7.19 12.99 17.48
N LYS A 245 7.68 12.03 16.68
CA LYS A 245 9.03 12.07 16.11
C LYS A 245 9.10 12.63 14.71
N ILE A 246 8.09 12.36 13.90
CA ILE A 246 8.09 12.70 12.48
C ILE A 246 6.93 13.59 12.03
N GLY A 247 5.95 13.84 12.90
CA GLY A 247 4.78 14.66 12.58
C GLY A 247 3.66 13.87 11.89
N ALA A 248 2.41 14.27 12.14
CA ALA A 248 1.23 13.65 11.53
C ALA A 248 1.17 13.89 10.01
N GLU A 249 1.80 14.96 9.53
CA GLU A 249 1.96 15.33 8.12
C GLU A 249 2.82 14.34 7.32
N ARG A 250 3.45 13.37 8.00
CA ARG A 250 4.18 12.26 7.37
C ARG A 250 3.52 10.90 7.56
N ILE A 251 2.25 10.87 7.95
CA ILE A 251 1.49 9.63 8.17
C ILE A 251 0.14 9.72 7.47
N MET A 252 -0.30 8.61 6.87
CA MET A 252 -1.55 8.49 6.11
C MET A 252 -2.41 7.33 6.61
N PHE A 253 -3.73 7.45 6.47
CA PHE A 253 -4.65 6.37 6.75
C PHE A 253 -4.58 5.30 5.65
N GLY A 254 -4.47 4.04 6.06
CA GLY A 254 -4.47 2.89 5.16
C GLY A 254 -5.04 1.64 5.83
N THR A 255 -5.74 0.80 5.06
CA THR A 255 -6.38 -0.41 5.61
C THR A 255 -5.70 -1.73 5.24
N ASP A 256 -5.09 -1.83 4.06
CA ASP A 256 -4.69 -3.09 3.39
C ASP A 256 -5.91 -3.90 2.93
N TRP A 257 -7.02 -3.21 2.58
CA TRP A 257 -8.22 -3.86 2.08
C TRP A 257 -7.90 -4.64 0.83
N SER A 258 -8.36 -5.89 0.77
CA SER A 258 -8.11 -6.77 -0.38
C SER A 258 -9.08 -7.95 -0.40
N ALA A 259 -8.98 -8.76 -1.46
CA ALA A 259 -9.75 -10.00 -1.62
C ALA A 259 -9.72 -10.92 -0.39
N THR A 260 -8.61 -10.94 0.37
CA THR A 260 -8.45 -11.77 1.57
C THR A 260 -8.67 -10.97 2.85
N TRP A 261 -8.10 -9.76 2.97
CA TRP A 261 -8.17 -8.95 4.19
C TRP A 261 -9.58 -8.46 4.52
N ARG A 262 -10.46 -8.27 3.52
CA ARG A 262 -11.85 -7.82 3.73
C ARG A 262 -12.70 -8.77 4.57
N TRP A 263 -12.24 -10.02 4.74
CA TRP A 263 -12.95 -11.05 5.49
C TRP A 263 -12.67 -11.04 7.00
N ILE A 264 -11.68 -10.27 7.45
CA ILE A 264 -11.47 -10.07 8.89
C ILE A 264 -12.74 -9.45 9.48
N SER A 265 -13.31 -10.12 10.47
CA SER A 265 -14.54 -9.70 11.16
C SER A 265 -14.40 -9.77 12.68
N LYS A 266 -13.26 -10.24 13.19
CA LYS A 266 -12.95 -10.38 14.62
C LYS A 266 -11.57 -9.77 14.92
N PRO A 267 -11.45 -8.91 15.94
CA PRO A 267 -12.52 -8.47 16.86
C PRO A 267 -13.54 -7.49 16.23
N ALA A 268 -13.22 -6.91 15.08
CA ALA A 268 -14.10 -6.07 14.28
C ALA A 268 -13.68 -6.17 12.80
N ASP A 269 -14.39 -5.48 11.91
CA ASP A 269 -13.96 -5.36 10.51
C ASP A 269 -12.67 -4.52 10.36
N LEU A 270 -12.09 -4.60 9.17
CA LEU A 270 -10.79 -3.99 8.87
C LEU A 270 -10.75 -2.47 9.10
N HIS A 271 -11.76 -1.73 8.67
CA HIS A 271 -11.78 -0.27 8.80
C HIS A 271 -11.95 0.13 10.26
N THR A 272 -12.86 -0.54 10.98
CA THR A 272 -13.08 -0.32 12.41
C THR A 272 -11.80 -0.57 13.22
N ILE A 273 -11.05 -1.64 12.92
CA ILE A 273 -9.76 -1.91 13.57
C ILE A 273 -8.77 -0.75 13.36
N ARG A 274 -8.67 -0.21 12.13
CA ARG A 274 -7.75 0.88 11.80
C ARG A 274 -8.15 2.19 12.47
N LEU A 275 -9.43 2.54 12.46
CA LEU A 275 -9.93 3.74 13.13
C LEU A 275 -9.70 3.67 14.64
N LYS A 276 -9.88 2.49 15.25
CA LYS A 276 -9.56 2.27 16.67
C LYS A 276 -8.08 2.52 16.97
N THR A 277 -7.16 2.15 16.07
CA THR A 277 -5.72 2.45 16.23
C THR A 277 -5.46 3.95 16.34
N LEU A 278 -6.18 4.78 15.57
CA LEU A 278 -6.09 6.25 15.68
C LEU A 278 -6.63 6.75 17.02
N ASP A 279 -7.72 6.16 17.53
CA ASP A 279 -8.28 6.51 18.85
C ASP A 279 -7.31 6.16 19.99
N GLU A 280 -6.71 4.98 19.93
CA GLU A 280 -5.71 4.50 20.91
C GLU A 280 -4.44 5.37 20.93
N ALA A 281 -4.09 5.99 19.80
CA ALA A 281 -2.98 6.93 19.70
C ALA A 281 -3.27 8.30 20.34
N LYS A 282 -4.51 8.61 20.75
CA LYS A 282 -4.89 9.87 21.40
C LYS A 282 -4.44 11.12 20.63
N LEU A 283 -4.69 11.10 19.32
CA LEU A 283 -4.36 12.21 18.42
C LEU A 283 -5.20 13.44 18.75
N SER A 284 -4.61 14.63 18.58
CA SER A 284 -5.39 15.87 18.52
C SER A 284 -6.28 15.89 17.27
N TYR A 285 -7.23 16.82 17.21
CA TYR A 285 -8.10 16.97 16.04
C TYR A 285 -7.31 17.20 14.75
N SER A 286 -6.32 18.10 14.77
CA SER A 286 -5.51 18.42 13.60
C SER A 286 -4.60 17.26 13.18
N GLU A 287 -3.99 16.54 14.13
CA GLU A 287 -3.19 15.35 13.83
C GLU A 287 -4.06 14.24 13.20
N ARG A 288 -5.26 14.02 13.73
CA ARG A 288 -6.20 13.02 13.20
C ARG A 288 -6.65 13.41 11.80
N GLU A 289 -7.00 14.67 11.58
CA GLU A 289 -7.39 15.17 10.27
C GLU A 289 -6.25 15.02 9.24
N GLN A 290 -5.02 15.29 9.67
CA GLN A 290 -3.83 15.17 8.84
C GLN A 290 -3.64 13.73 8.34
N ILE A 291 -3.74 12.76 9.25
CA ILE A 291 -3.61 11.33 8.96
C ILE A 291 -4.78 10.82 8.11
N LEU A 292 -6.01 11.21 8.44
CA LEU A 292 -7.20 10.70 7.77
C LEU A 292 -7.26 11.10 6.29
N TRP A 293 -6.76 12.28 5.91
CA TRP A 293 -6.85 12.68 4.50
C TRP A 293 -5.84 13.74 4.02
N LYS A 294 -5.45 14.75 4.81
CA LYS A 294 -4.67 15.90 4.26
C LYS A 294 -3.32 15.47 3.70
N THR A 295 -2.61 14.60 4.42
CA THR A 295 -1.30 14.09 3.96
C THR A 295 -1.46 13.35 2.63
N ALA A 296 -2.45 12.47 2.54
CA ALA A 296 -2.72 11.71 1.32
C ALA A 296 -3.11 12.62 0.14
N ALA A 297 -3.97 13.59 0.38
CA ALA A 297 -4.40 14.54 -0.65
C ALA A 297 -3.21 15.33 -1.22
N GLN A 298 -2.29 15.78 -0.36
CA GLN A 298 -1.07 16.48 -0.76
C GLN A 298 -0.11 15.56 -1.53
N VAL A 299 0.23 14.39 -0.96
CA VAL A 299 1.24 13.48 -1.52
C VAL A 299 0.81 12.89 -2.86
N PHE A 300 -0.47 12.52 -3.00
CA PHE A 300 -1.02 11.94 -4.23
C PHE A 300 -1.68 12.97 -5.16
N LYS A 301 -1.64 14.27 -4.81
CA LYS A 301 -2.23 15.36 -5.61
C LYS A 301 -3.70 15.08 -5.95
N ILE A 302 -4.50 14.83 -4.91
CA ILE A 302 -5.95 14.57 -5.00
C ILE A 302 -6.68 15.89 -4.75
N GLU A 303 -7.49 16.32 -5.73
CA GLU A 303 -8.34 17.49 -5.61
C GLU A 303 -9.58 17.16 -4.77
N THR A 304 -9.65 17.66 -3.54
CA THR A 304 -10.73 17.34 -2.59
C THR A 304 -11.99 18.21 -2.76
N ASP A 305 -11.89 19.32 -3.50
CA ASP A 305 -12.92 20.36 -3.61
C ASP A 305 -14.16 19.92 -4.41
N LYS A 306 -14.11 18.76 -5.07
CA LYS A 306 -15.22 18.19 -5.87
C LYS A 306 -16.22 17.40 -5.02
N HIS A 307 -16.06 17.34 -3.70
CA HIS A 307 -16.94 16.58 -2.82
C HIS A 307 -18.08 17.44 -2.23
N PRO A 308 -19.36 17.08 -2.44
CA PRO A 308 -20.51 17.87 -1.95
C PRO A 308 -20.68 17.86 -0.41
N PHE A 309 -19.96 17.02 0.32
CA PHE A 309 -20.11 16.87 1.79
C PHE A 309 -19.22 17.77 2.64
N LEU A 310 -18.40 18.66 2.04
CA LEU A 310 -17.60 19.63 2.80
C LEU A 310 -18.31 20.98 3.02
N LYS A 311 -19.58 21.13 2.58
CA LYS A 311 -20.37 22.36 2.72
C LYS A 311 -21.35 22.38 3.90
N GLN A 312 -21.14 21.57 4.93
CA GLN A 312 -21.92 21.67 6.16
C GLN A 312 -20.98 21.67 7.35
N GLU A 313 -20.62 22.89 7.78
CA GLU A 313 -20.36 23.34 9.16
C GLU A 313 -19.50 24.62 9.08
N GLU A 314 -20.17 25.73 8.76
CA GLU A 314 -19.84 27.07 9.29
C GLU A 314 -20.88 27.42 10.36
#